data_AF-A0A936D984-F1
#
_entry.id   AF-A0A936D984-F1
#
_cell.length_a   1.000
_cell.length_b   1.000
_cell.length_c   1.000
_cell.angle_alpha   90.00
_cell.angle_beta   90.00
_cell.angle_gamma   90.00
#
_symmetry.space_group_name_H-M   'P 1'
#
loop_
_entity.id
_entity.type
_entity.pdbx_description
1 polymer ?
#
loop_
_entity_poly.entity_id
_entity_poly.type
_entity_poly.pdbx_seq_one_letter_code
_entity_poly.pdbx_strand_id
1 'polypeptide(L)'
;MDKTTFDARLRELLSAHHKTTRNAGCIGCESCEGCVDCTFCTRCTKTVRSNYCDDCHGCTECSHCTTSRDLHGCTHCHGSERCRASAYLVRSFDCSSCTYCYGCVGLTRKDFHILNEPYDRSTYFAKVKELEKALGRK
;
A
#
# COMPACT_ATOMS: atom_id res chain seq x y z
N MET A 1 -42.77 -9.88 16.29
CA MET A 1 -41.91 -9.45 15.18
C MET A 1 -40.68 -10.34 15.24
N ASP A 2 -40.52 -11.25 14.30
CA ASP A 2 -39.57 -12.36 14.43
C ASP A 2 -38.19 -11.98 13.86
N LYS A 3 -37.12 -12.61 14.36
CA LYS A 3 -35.72 -12.32 13.98
C LYS A 3 -35.50 -12.46 12.46
N THR A 4 -36.20 -13.41 11.86
CA THR A 4 -36.29 -13.65 10.41
C THR A 4 -36.94 -12.50 9.66
N THR A 5 -37.95 -11.84 10.24
CA THR A 5 -38.61 -10.67 9.63
C THR A 5 -37.72 -9.43 9.68
N PHE A 6 -36.92 -9.28 10.75
CA PHE A 6 -35.93 -8.22 10.89
C PHE A 6 -34.75 -8.43 9.94
N ASP A 7 -34.20 -9.64 9.87
CA ASP A 7 -33.08 -9.98 8.97
C ASP A 7 -33.48 -9.90 7.49
N ALA A 8 -34.75 -10.18 7.15
CA ALA A 8 -35.27 -9.99 5.80
C ALA A 8 -35.35 -8.51 5.40
N ARG A 9 -35.82 -7.65 6.32
CA ARG A 9 -35.88 -6.19 6.10
C ARG A 9 -34.49 -5.53 6.10
N LEU A 10 -33.58 -6.02 6.93
CA LEU A 10 -32.19 -5.57 6.97
C LEU A 10 -31.43 -5.92 5.69
N ARG A 11 -31.68 -7.12 5.12
CA ARG A 11 -31.16 -7.52 3.80
C ARG A 11 -31.74 -6.66 2.66
N GLU A 12 -32.99 -6.23 2.76
CA GLU A 12 -33.64 -5.36 1.78
C GLU A 12 -32.99 -3.95 1.75
N LEU A 13 -32.68 -3.39 2.93
CA LEU A 13 -32.04 -2.08 3.07
C LEU A 13 -30.54 -2.09 2.71
N LEU A 14 -29.83 -3.18 2.97
CA LEU A 14 -28.42 -3.35 2.58
C LEU A 14 -28.21 -3.50 1.07
N SER A 15 -29.27 -3.78 0.31
CA SER A 15 -29.23 -3.86 -1.15
C SER A 15 -29.08 -2.50 -1.85
N ALA A 16 -29.18 -1.38 -1.10
CA ALA A 16 -29.21 -0.04 -1.68
C ALA A 16 -27.86 0.72 -1.69
N HIS A 17 -26.74 0.20 -1.15
CA HIS A 17 -25.49 0.99 -1.16
C HIS A 17 -24.14 0.27 -1.02
N HIS A 18 -23.84 -0.78 -1.80
CA HIS A 18 -22.44 -1.10 -2.08
C HIS A 18 -22.26 -1.51 -3.55
N LYS A 19 -21.54 -0.69 -4.32
CA LYS A 19 -21.01 -1.10 -5.63
C LYS A 19 -20.00 -2.20 -5.37
N THR A 20 -20.40 -3.46 -5.54
CA THR A 20 -19.46 -4.58 -5.57
C THR A 20 -18.58 -4.44 -6.80
N THR A 21 -17.42 -3.80 -6.66
CA THR A 21 -16.33 -4.01 -7.61
C THR A 21 -15.78 -5.41 -7.35
N ARG A 22 -16.22 -6.38 -8.18
CA ARG A 22 -15.69 -7.74 -8.13
C ARG A 22 -14.22 -7.71 -8.44
N ASN A 23 -13.44 -8.49 -7.68
CA ASN A 23 -12.04 -8.67 -7.99
C ASN A 23 -11.94 -9.50 -9.28
N ALA A 24 -11.34 -8.96 -10.34
CA ALA A 24 -11.22 -9.65 -11.63
C ALA A 24 -9.79 -10.17 -11.80
N GLY A 25 -9.60 -11.41 -12.26
CA GLY A 25 -8.24 -11.95 -12.50
C GLY A 25 -7.36 -12.10 -11.24
N CYS A 26 -7.94 -12.03 -10.03
CA CYS A 26 -7.17 -12.09 -8.79
C CYS A 26 -7.02 -13.52 -8.25
N ILE A 27 -5.84 -13.88 -7.77
CA ILE A 27 -5.49 -15.21 -7.24
C ILE A 27 -4.98 -15.08 -5.80
N GLY A 28 -5.47 -15.91 -4.88
CA GLY A 28 -4.97 -15.98 -3.50
C GLY A 28 -5.14 -14.68 -2.70
N CYS A 29 -6.12 -13.84 -3.04
CA CYS A 29 -6.36 -12.57 -2.34
C CYS A 29 -7.39 -12.73 -1.22
N GLU A 30 -7.14 -12.09 -0.07
CA GLU A 30 -7.99 -12.15 1.12
C GLU A 30 -8.51 -10.75 1.51
N SER A 31 -9.79 -10.62 1.82
CA SER A 31 -10.40 -9.36 2.27
C SER A 31 -10.14 -8.16 1.33
N CYS A 32 -10.14 -8.39 0.01
CA CYS A 32 -9.87 -7.36 -0.99
C CYS A 32 -11.14 -6.87 -1.72
N GLU A 33 -11.21 -5.60 -2.07
CA GLU A 33 -12.34 -4.99 -2.79
C GLU A 33 -11.89 -4.25 -4.06
N GLY A 34 -12.48 -4.55 -5.21
CA GLY A 34 -12.20 -3.87 -6.48
C GLY A 34 -10.78 -4.01 -7.00
N CYS A 35 -10.10 -5.11 -6.66
CA CYS A 35 -8.79 -5.43 -7.19
C CYS A 35 -8.85 -6.10 -8.57
N VAL A 36 -7.85 -5.87 -9.43
CA VAL A 36 -7.81 -6.48 -10.78
C VAL A 36 -6.43 -7.06 -11.03
N ASP A 37 -6.33 -8.30 -11.53
CA ASP A 37 -5.10 -9.00 -11.85
C ASP A 37 -4.07 -9.03 -10.70
N CYS A 38 -4.53 -9.22 -9.47
CA CYS A 38 -3.68 -9.25 -8.27
C CYS A 38 -3.38 -10.67 -7.77
N THR A 39 -2.19 -10.88 -7.19
CA THR A 39 -1.80 -12.18 -6.62
C THR A 39 -1.35 -12.04 -5.16
N PHE A 40 -1.86 -12.89 -4.26
CA PHE A 40 -1.45 -12.94 -2.85
C PHE A 40 -1.57 -11.59 -2.11
N CYS A 41 -2.63 -10.82 -2.40
CA CYS A 41 -2.89 -9.54 -1.73
C CYS A 41 -3.90 -9.70 -0.58
N THR A 42 -3.69 -8.98 0.52
CA THR A 42 -4.53 -9.07 1.71
C THR A 42 -5.02 -7.67 2.10
N ARG A 43 -6.30 -7.52 2.45
CA ARG A 43 -6.91 -6.24 2.89
C ARG A 43 -6.70 -5.07 1.90
N CYS A 44 -6.66 -5.35 0.60
CA CYS A 44 -6.40 -4.32 -0.42
C CYS A 44 -7.69 -3.80 -1.07
N THR A 45 -7.72 -2.53 -1.46
CA THR A 45 -8.87 -1.92 -2.14
C THR A 45 -8.46 -1.18 -3.40
N LYS A 46 -9.17 -1.37 -4.52
CA LYS A 46 -8.91 -0.72 -5.82
C LYS A 46 -7.46 -0.90 -6.32
N THR A 47 -6.90 -2.09 -6.09
CA THR A 47 -5.50 -2.39 -6.46
C THR A 47 -5.45 -3.15 -7.79
N VAL A 48 -4.57 -2.77 -8.71
CA VAL A 48 -4.50 -3.34 -10.07
C VAL A 48 -3.10 -3.91 -10.37
N ARG A 49 -3.03 -5.09 -10.98
CA ARG A 49 -1.79 -5.74 -11.45
C ARG A 49 -0.67 -5.76 -10.41
N SER A 50 -1.02 -6.08 -9.16
CA SER A 50 -0.10 -5.98 -8.02
C SER A 50 0.00 -7.31 -7.26
N ASN A 51 1.16 -7.58 -6.65
CA ASN A 51 1.43 -8.86 -6.00
C ASN A 51 1.99 -8.68 -4.58
N TYR A 52 1.66 -9.59 -3.67
CA TYR A 52 2.17 -9.60 -2.29
C TYR A 52 1.96 -8.26 -1.55
N CYS A 53 0.81 -7.61 -1.76
CA CYS A 53 0.47 -6.35 -1.10
C CYS A 53 -0.45 -6.58 0.11
N ASP A 54 -0.20 -5.89 1.22
CA ASP A 54 -1.02 -5.96 2.43
C ASP A 54 -1.53 -4.58 2.83
N ASP A 55 -2.84 -4.46 3.08
CA ASP A 55 -3.47 -3.20 3.52
C ASP A 55 -3.16 -2.01 2.60
N CYS A 56 -3.34 -2.19 1.28
CA CYS A 56 -3.03 -1.18 0.28
C CYS A 56 -4.28 -0.65 -0.44
N HIS A 57 -4.31 0.65 -0.73
CA HIS A 57 -5.45 1.32 -1.37
C HIS A 57 -5.05 2.05 -2.66
N GLY A 58 -5.73 1.79 -3.78
CA GLY A 58 -5.53 2.55 -5.02
C GLY A 58 -4.17 2.32 -5.69
N CYS A 59 -3.54 1.16 -5.46
CA CYS A 59 -2.20 0.88 -5.98
C CYS A 59 -2.25 0.19 -7.36
N THR A 60 -1.31 0.51 -8.25
CA THR A 60 -1.20 -0.10 -9.59
C THR A 60 0.22 -0.58 -9.83
N GLU A 61 0.39 -1.79 -10.38
CA GLU A 61 1.71 -2.34 -10.74
C GLU A 61 2.69 -2.36 -9.55
N CYS A 62 2.20 -2.74 -8.36
CA CYS A 62 2.99 -2.72 -7.13
C CYS A 62 3.36 -4.12 -6.63
N SER A 63 4.51 -4.24 -5.97
CA SER A 63 4.97 -5.53 -5.41
C SER A 63 5.56 -5.37 -4.02
N HIS A 64 5.20 -6.26 -3.09
CA HIS A 64 5.70 -6.25 -1.69
C HIS A 64 5.45 -4.92 -0.97
N CYS A 65 4.28 -4.30 -1.21
CA CYS A 65 3.89 -3.06 -0.56
C CYS A 65 2.99 -3.34 0.64
N THR A 66 3.13 -2.56 1.70
CA THR A 66 2.35 -2.75 2.94
C THR A 66 1.85 -1.42 3.46
N THR A 67 0.60 -1.35 3.93
CA THR A 67 -0.01 -0.16 4.55
C THR A 67 0.13 1.12 3.70
N SER A 68 0.00 1.00 2.37
CA SER A 68 0.38 2.08 1.42
C SER A 68 -0.79 2.51 0.54
N ARG A 69 -0.78 3.76 0.05
CA ARG A 69 -1.90 4.33 -0.71
C ARG A 69 -1.46 5.04 -1.98
N ASP A 70 -2.26 4.94 -3.04
CA ASP A 70 -2.06 5.65 -4.32
C ASP A 70 -0.64 5.46 -4.88
N LEU A 71 -0.16 4.21 -4.89
CA LEU A 71 1.15 3.87 -5.44
C LEU A 71 1.04 3.46 -6.92
N HIS A 72 2.04 3.83 -7.71
CA HIS A 72 2.08 3.47 -9.14
C HIS A 72 3.47 2.95 -9.54
N GLY A 73 3.58 1.66 -9.88
CA GLY A 73 4.86 1.06 -10.28
C GLY A 73 5.88 1.01 -9.14
N CYS A 74 5.43 0.78 -7.91
CA CYS A 74 6.26 0.83 -6.71
C CYS A 74 6.57 -0.55 -6.14
N THR A 75 7.76 -0.72 -5.58
CA THR A 75 8.19 -2.00 -4.97
C THR A 75 8.77 -1.81 -3.57
N HIS A 76 8.54 -2.79 -2.69
CA HIS A 76 9.06 -2.76 -1.31
C HIS A 76 8.76 -1.45 -0.57
N CYS A 77 7.53 -0.94 -0.72
CA CYS A 77 7.11 0.28 -0.06
C CYS A 77 6.33 -0.02 1.22
N HIS A 78 6.58 0.73 2.27
CA HIS A 78 5.92 0.57 3.55
C HIS A 78 5.39 1.90 4.05
N GLY A 79 4.09 1.98 4.34
CA GLY A 79 3.47 3.18 4.91
C GLY A 79 3.60 4.41 4.01
N SER A 80 3.72 4.22 2.69
CA SER A 80 4.03 5.31 1.75
C SER A 80 2.81 5.68 0.92
N GLU A 81 2.72 6.94 0.50
CA GLU A 81 1.54 7.46 -0.18
C GLU A 81 1.88 8.33 -1.38
N ARG A 82 1.03 8.26 -2.42
CA ARG A 82 1.17 9.08 -3.64
C ARG A 82 2.57 8.99 -4.26
N CYS A 83 3.14 7.79 -4.30
CA CYS A 83 4.46 7.57 -4.86
C CYS A 83 4.40 6.89 -6.23
N ARG A 84 5.35 7.21 -7.10
CA ARG A 84 5.41 6.69 -8.47
C ARG A 84 6.79 6.17 -8.82
N ALA A 85 6.86 5.04 -9.52
CA ALA A 85 8.06 4.43 -10.06
C ALA A 85 9.22 4.38 -9.05
N SER A 86 8.91 4.08 -7.78
CA SER A 86 9.84 4.20 -6.66
C SER A 86 9.99 2.89 -5.91
N ALA A 87 11.14 2.68 -5.27
CA ALA A 87 11.45 1.43 -4.58
C ALA A 87 12.07 1.67 -3.20
N TYR A 88 11.85 0.74 -2.27
CA TYR A 88 12.40 0.81 -0.90
C TYR A 88 12.05 2.12 -0.19
N LEU A 89 10.78 2.52 -0.27
CA LEU A 89 10.26 3.70 0.41
C LEU A 89 9.67 3.32 1.77
N VAL A 90 10.04 4.04 2.81
CA VAL A 90 9.45 3.89 4.13
C VAL A 90 8.86 5.22 4.56
N ARG A 91 7.56 5.24 4.88
CA ARG A 91 6.82 6.44 5.29
C ARG A 91 7.10 7.67 4.43
N SER A 92 7.13 7.48 3.12
CA SER A 92 7.41 8.57 2.17
C SER A 92 6.14 9.01 1.45
N PHE A 93 6.07 10.29 1.10
CA PHE A 93 4.87 10.92 0.56
C PHE A 93 5.23 11.75 -0.68
N ASP A 94 4.44 11.68 -1.75
CA ASP A 94 4.68 12.46 -2.98
C ASP A 94 6.07 12.25 -3.60
N CYS A 95 6.61 11.02 -3.52
CA CYS A 95 7.92 10.70 -4.10
C CYS A 95 7.79 10.11 -5.51
N SER A 96 8.62 10.58 -6.44
CA SER A 96 8.62 10.12 -7.83
C SER A 96 10.01 9.67 -8.28
N SER A 97 10.13 8.44 -8.75
CA SER A 97 11.41 7.85 -9.17
C SER A 97 12.49 7.90 -8.08
N CYS A 98 12.11 7.58 -6.83
CA CYS A 98 13.01 7.60 -5.68
C CYS A 98 13.35 6.19 -5.22
N THR A 99 14.59 6.01 -4.75
CA THR A 99 15.08 4.73 -4.22
C THR A 99 15.68 4.94 -2.84
N TYR A 100 15.43 4.04 -1.89
CA TYR A 100 16.01 4.13 -0.54
C TYR A 100 15.72 5.50 0.11
N CYS A 101 14.44 5.78 0.31
CA CYS A 101 14.01 7.00 0.99
C CYS A 101 13.24 6.65 2.25
N TYR A 102 13.61 7.32 3.34
CA TYR A 102 13.03 7.10 4.65
C TYR A 102 12.43 8.41 5.15
N GLY A 103 11.10 8.46 5.33
CA GLY A 103 10.42 9.66 5.83
C GLY A 103 10.50 10.86 4.89
N CYS A 104 10.62 10.64 3.58
CA CYS A 104 10.82 11.73 2.61
C CYS A 104 9.49 12.24 2.04
N VAL A 105 9.45 13.53 1.70
CA VAL A 105 8.26 14.20 1.17
C VAL A 105 8.62 15.03 -0.07
N GLY A 106 7.92 14.80 -1.19
CA GLY A 106 8.04 15.63 -2.38
C GLY A 106 9.34 15.48 -3.17
N LEU A 107 10.08 14.38 -2.98
CA LEU A 107 11.34 14.15 -3.69
C LEU A 107 11.09 13.58 -5.09
N THR A 108 11.94 13.96 -6.04
CA THR A 108 11.90 13.44 -7.42
C THR A 108 13.29 13.05 -7.89
N ARG A 109 13.48 11.80 -8.33
CA ARG A 109 14.77 11.27 -8.82
C ARG A 109 15.89 11.44 -7.80
N LYS A 110 15.61 11.06 -6.55
CA LYS A 110 16.54 11.14 -5.43
C LYS A 110 16.69 9.77 -4.79
N ASP A 111 17.93 9.45 -4.41
CA ASP A 111 18.28 8.21 -3.75
C ASP A 111 19.01 8.47 -2.44
N PHE A 112 18.88 7.55 -1.47
CA PHE A 112 19.54 7.60 -0.16
C PHE A 112 19.22 8.87 0.62
N HIS A 113 17.93 9.18 0.76
CA HIS A 113 17.49 10.32 1.55
C HIS A 113 16.77 9.88 2.82
N ILE A 114 17.06 10.55 3.92
CA ILE A 114 16.34 10.38 5.18
C ILE A 114 15.82 11.75 5.58
N LEU A 115 14.51 11.91 5.76
CA LEU A 115 13.88 13.20 6.08
C LEU A 115 14.28 14.33 5.10
N ASN A 116 14.30 14.04 3.80
CA ASN A 116 14.73 14.94 2.72
C ASN A 116 16.21 15.34 2.72
N GLU A 117 17.04 14.80 3.61
CA GLU A 117 18.47 15.03 3.61
C GLU A 117 19.22 13.93 2.84
N PRO A 118 20.20 14.27 2.00
CA PRO A 118 21.01 13.29 1.29
C PRO A 118 22.03 12.63 2.22
N TYR A 119 22.18 11.31 2.09
CA TYR A 119 23.18 10.53 2.80
C TYR A 119 24.00 9.70 1.81
N ASP A 120 25.26 9.44 2.16
CA ASP A 120 26.01 8.40 1.48
C ASP A 120 25.40 7.02 1.80
N ARG A 121 25.65 6.05 0.93
CA ARG A 121 25.10 4.70 1.03
C ARG A 121 25.39 4.05 2.38
N SER A 122 26.63 4.12 2.87
CA SER A 122 27.03 3.49 4.14
C SER A 122 26.30 4.11 5.33
N THR A 123 26.28 5.44 5.40
CA THR A 123 25.62 6.18 6.48
C THR A 123 24.11 5.98 6.44
N TYR A 124 23.52 5.92 5.24
CA TYR A 124 22.10 5.65 5.08
C TYR A 124 21.71 4.33 5.74
N PHE A 125 22.37 3.22 5.38
CA PHE A 125 22.04 1.90 5.95
C PHE A 125 22.31 1.83 7.46
N ALA A 126 23.35 2.51 7.95
CA ALA A 126 23.61 2.59 9.38
C ALA A 126 22.46 3.32 10.11
N LYS A 127 22.05 4.50 9.62
CA LYS A 127 20.95 5.28 10.19
C LYS A 127 19.61 4.56 10.10
N VAL A 128 19.29 3.92 8.98
CA VAL A 128 18.05 3.15 8.83
C VAL A 128 17.98 2.02 9.86
N LYS A 129 19.07 1.28 10.06
CA LYS A 129 19.12 0.22 11.07
C LYS A 129 18.89 0.74 12.49
N GLU A 130 19.43 1.91 12.80
CA GLU A 130 19.17 2.59 14.08
C GLU A 130 17.70 3.00 14.21
N LEU A 131 17.12 3.58 13.15
CA LEU A 131 15.72 3.99 13.12
C LEU A 131 14.76 2.80 13.25
N GLU A 132 15.03 1.68 12.56
CA GLU A 132 14.24 0.45 12.67
C GLU A 132 14.23 -0.10 14.10
N LYS A 133 15.41 -0.11 14.75
CA LYS A 133 15.55 -0.51 16.15
C LYS A 133 14.78 0.42 17.09
N ALA A 134 14.86 1.73 16.85
CA ALA A 134 14.16 2.73 17.65
C ALA A 134 12.63 2.66 17.49
N LEU A 135 12.14 2.30 16.30
CA LEU A 135 10.72 2.22 15.98
C LEU A 135 10.11 0.84 16.26
N GLY A 136 10.88 -0.08 16.86
CA GLY A 136 10.41 -1.39 17.29
C GLY A 136 10.01 -2.31 16.13
N ARG A 137 10.52 -2.06 14.93
CA ARG A 137 10.27 -2.92 13.77
C ARG A 137 11.36 -3.97 13.69
N LYS A 138 10.96 -5.21 13.95
CA LYS A 138 11.81 -6.41 13.89
C LYS A 138 11.26 -7.36 12.86
#